data_AF-A0A936VFX9-F1
#
_entry.id   AF-A0A936VFX9-F1
#
_cell.length_a   1.000
_cell.length_b   1.000
_cell.length_c   1.000
_cell.angle_alpha   90.00
_cell.angle_beta   90.00
_cell.angle_gamma   90.00
#
_symmetry.space_group_name_H-M   'P 1'
#
loop_
_entity.id
_entity.type
_entity.pdbx_description
1 polymer ?
#
loop_
_entity_poly.entity_id
_entity_poly.type
_entity_poly.pdbx_seq_one_letter_code
_entity_poly.pdbx_strand_id
1 'polypeptide(L)'
;MAPDAKVLACSNCGAPLRTLSLPGHYGSTVQIDLCAPCHLVWFDVVESARLSGPGLLALIGEMAAAQALAHQPLRPGIGCPHCRQPVRTVHNRTRWGQSLQLECPQRHGAWQTFGQFLNEKGLLHPMSSADRARALLRPEGWRCVNCGGALGAADATCPWCSAVPAVVDVARLAHALDPEGATAAHAVHETGTRAAALACQACGAALPPDPIWHCAHCGATLTAPGLAEAHRQVGALGPALQAHAERPAPRVVQQRLAAQSAGLDRQRERAAAMQAEADARSGHHLEPVEHGLDMGALRSLPRWAAWLLGALLVLLWWWF
;
A
#
# COMPACT_ATOMS: atom_id res chain seq x y z
N MET A 1 10.64 20.96 17.94
CA MET A 1 10.19 21.59 16.68
C MET A 1 10.57 20.69 15.54
N ALA A 2 9.60 20.08 14.85
CA ALA A 2 9.86 19.37 13.61
C ALA A 2 10.36 20.40 12.57
N PRO A 3 11.38 20.08 11.74
CA PRO A 3 11.84 21.00 10.72
C PRO A 3 10.67 21.32 9.78
N ASP A 4 10.53 22.60 9.46
CA ASP A 4 9.54 23.17 8.54
C ASP A 4 9.61 22.41 7.22
N ALA A 5 8.65 21.51 6.98
CA ALA A 5 8.69 20.62 5.84
C ALA A 5 8.45 21.45 4.58
N LYS A 6 9.50 21.64 3.78
CA LYS A 6 9.44 22.40 2.53
C LYS A 6 8.35 21.83 1.63
N VAL A 7 7.27 22.58 1.46
CA VAL A 7 6.16 22.22 0.56
C VAL A 7 6.71 22.07 -0.87
N LEU A 8 6.64 20.85 -1.40
CA LEU A 8 7.05 20.58 -2.77
C LEU A 8 6.04 21.19 -3.74
N ALA A 9 6.51 21.69 -4.88
CA ALA A 9 5.65 22.20 -5.94
C ALA A 9 5.67 21.27 -7.16
N CYS A 10 4.50 20.99 -7.72
CA CYS A 10 4.35 20.20 -8.93
C CYS A 10 5.15 20.84 -10.07
N SER A 11 6.07 20.10 -10.65
CA SER A 11 6.87 20.54 -11.80
C SER A 11 6.07 20.62 -13.10
N ASN A 12 4.81 20.15 -13.13
CA ASN A 12 3.92 20.30 -14.28
C ASN A 12 3.18 21.65 -14.27
N CYS A 13 2.48 21.95 -13.16
CA CYS A 13 1.58 23.10 -13.07
C CYS A 13 2.02 24.19 -12.09
N GLY A 14 3.04 23.94 -11.26
CA GLY A 14 3.50 24.86 -10.22
C GLY A 14 2.69 24.86 -8.93
N ALA A 15 1.53 24.18 -8.88
CA ALA A 15 0.72 24.08 -7.67
C ALA A 15 1.46 23.34 -6.54
N PRO A 16 1.21 23.67 -5.26
CA PRO A 16 1.76 22.91 -4.14
C PRO A 16 1.27 21.46 -4.19
N LEU A 17 2.17 20.53 -3.90
CA LEU A 17 1.82 19.13 -3.69
C LEU A 17 1.20 18.97 -2.31
N ARG A 18 0.13 18.20 -2.25
CA ARG A 18 -0.49 17.83 -0.99
C ARG A 18 0.13 16.54 -0.50
N THR A 19 0.87 16.61 0.59
CA THR A 19 1.43 15.45 1.28
C THR A 19 0.33 14.73 2.06
N LEU A 20 0.03 13.50 1.65
CA LEU A 20 -0.93 12.62 2.28
C LEU A 20 -0.18 11.70 3.24
N SER A 21 -0.53 11.73 4.53
CA SER A 21 -0.04 10.75 5.51
C SER A 21 -0.99 9.57 5.53
N LEU A 22 -0.57 8.45 4.95
CA LEU A 22 -1.43 7.28 4.71
C LEU A 22 -0.93 6.05 5.48
N PRO A 23 -1.83 5.15 5.90
CA PRO A 23 -1.44 3.89 6.51
C PRO A 23 -0.51 3.05 5.63
N GLY A 24 0.62 2.64 6.20
CA GLY A 24 1.54 1.68 5.63
C GLY A 24 1.36 0.29 6.22
N HIS A 25 2.12 -0.68 5.70
CA HIS A 25 2.19 -2.02 6.26
C HIS A 25 2.77 -2.00 7.68
N TYR A 26 2.33 -2.95 8.52
CA TYR A 26 2.85 -3.15 9.88
C TYR A 26 2.75 -1.91 10.79
N GLY A 27 1.68 -1.11 10.65
CA GLY A 27 1.46 0.08 11.48
C GLY A 27 2.37 1.26 11.14
N SER A 28 3.15 1.17 10.07
CA SER A 28 3.92 2.30 9.55
C SER A 28 3.01 3.37 8.94
N THR A 29 3.54 4.57 8.75
CA THR A 29 2.92 5.63 7.96
C THR A 29 3.76 5.88 6.72
N VAL A 30 3.10 6.11 5.59
CA VAL A 30 3.69 6.41 4.29
C VAL A 30 3.24 7.80 3.90
N GLN A 31 4.17 8.67 3.54
CA GLN A 31 3.84 9.99 2.99
C GLN A 31 3.75 9.86 1.47
N ILE A 32 2.74 10.44 0.84
CA ILE A 32 2.61 10.43 -0.63
C ILE A 32 2.21 11.82 -1.07
N ASP A 33 2.90 12.35 -2.07
CA ASP A 33 2.63 13.68 -2.59
C ASP A 33 1.68 13.62 -3.79
N LEU A 34 0.53 14.29 -3.68
CA LEU A 34 -0.50 14.31 -4.71
C LEU A 34 -0.67 15.72 -5.29
N CYS A 35 -0.68 15.82 -6.62
CA CYS A 35 -1.08 17.01 -7.35
C CYS A 35 -2.51 16.85 -7.87
N ALA A 36 -3.47 17.51 -7.19
CA ALA A 36 -4.88 17.38 -7.53
C ALA A 36 -5.23 17.95 -8.93
N PRO A 37 -4.71 19.11 -9.37
CA PRO A 37 -5.02 19.63 -10.71
C PRO A 37 -4.49 18.74 -11.84
N CYS A 38 -3.31 18.14 -11.69
CA CYS A 38 -2.70 17.32 -12.74
C CYS A 38 -3.09 15.84 -12.69
N HIS A 39 -3.82 15.41 -11.64
CA HIS A 39 -4.10 14.00 -11.38
C HIS A 39 -2.82 13.14 -11.37
N LEU A 40 -1.80 13.65 -10.68
CA LEU A 40 -0.50 13.02 -10.53
C LEU A 40 -0.23 12.68 -9.07
N VAL A 41 0.46 11.56 -8.87
CA VAL A 41 1.05 11.16 -7.59
C VAL A 41 2.56 11.02 -7.77
N TRP A 42 3.30 11.51 -6.79
CA TRP A 42 4.73 11.29 -6.66
C TRP A 42 4.94 10.26 -5.56
N PHE A 43 5.67 9.20 -5.90
CA PHE A 43 6.14 8.21 -4.95
C PHE A 43 7.66 8.31 -4.86
N ASP A 44 8.20 8.29 -3.66
CA ASP A 44 9.58 7.91 -3.43
C ASP A 44 9.81 6.43 -3.84
N VAL A 45 11.06 5.96 -3.67
CA VAL A 45 11.47 4.63 -4.15
C VAL A 45 10.70 3.47 -3.50
N VAL A 46 10.11 3.64 -2.32
CA VAL A 46 9.53 2.54 -1.52
C VAL A 46 8.09 2.77 -1.08
N GLU A 47 7.57 4.00 -1.15
CA GLU A 47 6.23 4.40 -0.69
C GLU A 47 5.11 3.56 -1.33
N SER A 48 5.12 3.41 -2.66
CA SER A 48 4.08 2.66 -3.40
C SER A 48 4.00 1.18 -2.96
N ALA A 49 5.12 0.60 -2.52
CA ALA A 49 5.19 -0.79 -2.05
C ALA A 49 4.88 -0.92 -0.55
N ARG A 50 4.91 0.17 0.22
CA ARG A 50 4.67 0.18 1.66
C ARG A 50 3.22 0.45 2.03
N LEU A 51 2.39 0.92 1.10
CA LEU A 51 0.95 1.18 1.33
C LEU A 51 0.22 -0.08 1.78
N SER A 52 -0.48 0.01 2.93
CA SER A 52 -1.40 -1.05 3.34
C SER A 52 -2.76 -0.92 2.63
N GLY A 53 -3.63 -1.92 2.83
CA GLY A 53 -5.02 -1.87 2.38
C GLY A 53 -5.75 -0.58 2.72
N PRO A 54 -5.83 -0.17 4.01
CA PRO A 54 -6.42 1.11 4.39
C PRO A 54 -5.77 2.32 3.69
N GLY A 55 -4.43 2.31 3.52
CA GLY A 55 -3.71 3.37 2.82
C GLY A 55 -4.05 3.44 1.34
N LEU A 56 -4.16 2.30 0.66
CA LEU A 56 -4.56 2.21 -0.74
C LEU A 56 -6.01 2.69 -0.93
N LEU A 57 -6.93 2.29 -0.04
CA LEU A 57 -8.31 2.76 -0.05
C LEU A 57 -8.38 4.28 0.09
N ALA A 58 -7.67 4.83 1.09
CA ALA A 58 -7.60 6.26 1.33
C ALA A 58 -7.00 7.02 0.14
N LEU A 59 -5.90 6.52 -0.45
CA LEU A 59 -5.29 7.13 -1.64
C LEU A 59 -6.27 7.17 -2.82
N ILE A 60 -6.97 6.07 -3.09
CA ILE A 60 -7.98 6.02 -4.15
C ILE A 60 -9.12 7.01 -3.88
N GLY A 61 -9.52 7.18 -2.63
CA GLY A 61 -10.48 8.21 -2.22
C GLY A 61 -9.99 9.62 -2.54
N GLU A 62 -8.74 9.93 -2.24
CA GLU A 62 -8.12 11.23 -2.56
C GLU A 62 -7.99 11.46 -4.07
N MET A 63 -7.66 10.42 -4.84
CA MET A 63 -7.62 10.46 -6.30
C MET A 63 -9.02 10.72 -6.89
N ALA A 64 -10.05 10.03 -6.38
CA ALA A 64 -11.42 10.21 -6.79
C ALA A 64 -11.94 11.63 -6.48
N ALA A 65 -11.60 12.17 -5.31
CA ALA A 65 -11.93 13.54 -4.94
C ALA A 65 -11.23 14.57 -5.86
N ALA A 66 -9.96 14.34 -6.20
CA ALA A 66 -9.21 15.20 -7.11
C ALA A 66 -9.80 15.25 -8.53
N GLN A 67 -10.50 14.21 -8.99
CA GLN A 67 -11.20 14.19 -10.28
C GLN A 67 -12.43 15.09 -10.35
N ALA A 68 -12.85 15.71 -9.25
CA ALA A 68 -13.82 16.80 -9.27
C ALA A 68 -13.22 18.10 -9.84
N LEU A 69 -11.89 18.23 -9.83
CA LEU A 69 -11.18 19.36 -10.44
C LEU A 69 -10.93 19.14 -11.92
N ALA A 70 -10.88 20.23 -12.68
CA ALA A 70 -10.50 20.20 -14.09
C ALA A 70 -9.06 19.67 -14.25
N HIS A 71 -8.91 18.63 -15.06
CA HIS A 71 -7.63 18.00 -15.32
C HIS A 71 -6.70 18.94 -16.10
N GLN A 72 -5.47 19.06 -15.63
CA GLN A 72 -4.37 19.71 -16.35
C GLN A 72 -3.50 18.66 -17.04
N PRO A 73 -3.45 18.63 -18.38
CA PRO A 73 -2.63 17.69 -19.12
C PRO A 73 -1.16 17.75 -18.73
N LEU A 74 -0.50 16.59 -18.85
CA LEU A 74 0.93 16.47 -18.61
C LEU A 74 1.72 17.20 -19.70
N ARG A 75 2.59 18.14 -19.30
CA ARG A 75 3.49 18.84 -20.20
C ARG A 75 4.73 17.98 -20.49
N PRO A 76 5.27 18.05 -21.72
CA PRO A 76 6.60 17.49 -22.00
C PRO A 76 7.65 18.08 -21.04
N GLY A 77 8.58 17.25 -20.58
CA GLY A 77 9.70 17.72 -19.77
C GLY A 77 9.36 18.02 -18.30
N ILE A 78 8.29 17.44 -17.74
CA ILE A 78 8.07 17.45 -16.30
C ILE A 78 9.36 17.03 -15.57
N GLY A 79 9.68 17.72 -14.47
CA GLY A 79 10.89 17.48 -13.68
C GLY A 79 10.62 16.72 -12.39
N CYS A 80 11.67 16.29 -11.70
CA CYS A 80 11.57 15.82 -10.32
C CYS A 80 11.17 16.98 -9.38
N PRO A 81 10.24 16.81 -8.43
CA PRO A 81 9.90 17.86 -7.46
C PRO A 81 11.07 18.24 -6.55
N HIS A 82 12.04 17.35 -6.33
CA HIS A 82 13.22 17.59 -5.48
C HIS A 82 14.38 18.25 -6.25
N CYS A 83 14.91 17.59 -7.29
CA CYS A 83 16.12 18.07 -7.97
C CYS A 83 15.84 18.83 -9.28
N ARG A 84 14.57 18.97 -9.68
CA ARG A 84 14.11 19.64 -10.92
C ARG A 84 14.63 19.07 -12.24
N GLN A 85 15.50 18.07 -12.21
CA GLN A 85 15.96 17.37 -13.41
C GLN A 85 14.78 16.72 -14.16
N PRO A 86 14.78 16.72 -15.50
CA PRO A 86 13.76 16.03 -16.29
C PRO A 86 13.64 14.56 -15.88
N VAL A 87 12.42 14.09 -15.69
CA VAL A 87 12.18 12.65 -15.44
C VAL A 87 12.19 11.88 -16.76
N ARG A 88 12.55 10.60 -16.67
CA ARG A 88 12.57 9.69 -17.82
C ARG A 88 11.37 8.76 -17.79
N THR A 89 10.78 8.51 -18.95
CA THR A 89 9.77 7.45 -19.08
C THR A 89 10.42 6.09 -18.92
N VAL A 90 9.97 5.31 -17.95
CA VAL A 90 10.44 3.95 -17.68
C VAL A 90 9.26 2.99 -17.80
N HIS A 91 9.50 1.88 -18.50
CA HIS A 91 8.55 0.79 -18.63
C HIS A 91 8.97 -0.32 -17.68
N ASN A 92 8.14 -0.58 -16.69
CA ASN A 92 8.36 -1.59 -15.68
C ASN A 92 7.50 -2.82 -15.98
N ARG A 93 7.93 -3.99 -15.50
CA ARG A 93 7.13 -5.23 -15.55
C ARG A 93 6.73 -5.59 -14.14
N THR A 94 5.43 -5.69 -13.93
CA THR A 94 4.84 -6.15 -12.68
C THR A 94 4.27 -7.56 -12.87
N ARG A 95 3.81 -8.18 -11.79
CA ARG A 95 3.07 -9.45 -11.89
C ARG A 95 1.77 -9.35 -12.70
N TRP A 96 1.27 -8.13 -12.92
CA TRP A 96 0.03 -7.85 -13.65
C TRP A 96 0.26 -7.39 -15.09
N GLY A 97 1.51 -7.24 -15.52
CA GLY A 97 1.86 -6.80 -16.87
C GLY A 97 2.77 -5.57 -16.88
N GLN A 98 2.79 -4.88 -18.02
CA GLN A 98 3.60 -3.69 -18.21
C GLN A 98 2.99 -2.49 -17.47
N SER A 99 3.83 -1.72 -16.80
CA SER A 99 3.49 -0.43 -16.20
C SER A 99 4.43 0.66 -16.69
N LEU A 100 3.99 1.91 -16.60
CA LEU A 100 4.75 3.08 -17.01
C LEU A 100 4.87 4.04 -15.83
N GLN A 101 6.06 4.60 -15.65
CA GLN A 101 6.37 5.61 -14.64
C GLN A 101 7.30 6.67 -15.22
N LEU A 102 7.32 7.86 -14.63
CA LEU A 102 8.28 8.91 -14.97
C LEU A 102 9.29 9.07 -13.83
N GLU A 103 10.41 8.35 -13.93
CA GLU A 103 11.40 8.23 -12.86
C GLU A 103 12.42 9.37 -12.87
N CYS A 104 12.81 9.83 -11.69
CA CYS A 104 13.95 10.73 -11.54
C CYS A 104 15.28 9.97 -11.78
N PRO A 105 16.18 10.49 -12.63
CA PRO A 105 17.50 9.87 -12.85
C PRO A 105 18.37 9.82 -11.58
N GLN A 106 18.08 10.68 -10.59
CA GLN A 106 18.75 10.70 -9.29
C GLN A 106 18.09 9.75 -8.26
N ARG A 107 17.10 8.95 -8.66
CA ARG A 107 16.38 7.99 -7.80
C ARG A 107 15.69 8.61 -6.58
N HIS A 108 15.20 9.85 -6.69
CA HIS A 108 14.35 10.45 -5.67
C HIS A 108 12.94 9.86 -5.63
N GLY A 109 12.49 9.26 -6.73
CA GLY A 109 11.10 8.80 -6.88
C GLY A 109 10.63 8.84 -8.33
N ALA A 110 9.32 8.68 -8.51
CA ALA A 110 8.67 8.67 -9.80
C ALA A 110 7.29 9.36 -9.78
N TRP A 111 6.96 10.04 -10.88
CA TRP A 111 5.58 10.46 -11.15
C TRP A 111 4.79 9.32 -11.75
N GLN A 112 3.53 9.22 -11.33
CA GLN A 112 2.51 8.43 -12.01
C GLN A 112 1.24 9.26 -12.14
N THR A 113 0.56 9.13 -13.28
CA THR A 113 -0.85 9.52 -13.36
C THR A 113 -1.71 8.53 -12.59
N PHE A 114 -2.94 8.92 -12.25
CA PHE A 114 -3.87 8.03 -11.56
C PHE A 114 -4.10 6.71 -12.31
N GLY A 115 -4.26 6.77 -13.63
CA GLY A 115 -4.38 5.58 -14.47
C GLY A 115 -3.12 4.71 -14.47
N GLN A 116 -1.93 5.30 -14.48
CA GLN A 116 -0.66 4.56 -14.44
C GLN A 116 -0.48 3.81 -13.11
N PHE A 117 -0.79 4.45 -11.98
CA PHE A 117 -0.73 3.83 -10.67
C PHE A 117 -1.72 2.66 -10.55
N LEU A 118 -2.99 2.86 -10.95
CA LEU A 118 -4.00 1.80 -10.91
C LEU A 118 -3.63 0.63 -11.83
N ASN A 119 -3.08 0.91 -13.02
CA ASN A 119 -2.59 -0.12 -13.94
C ASN A 119 -1.38 -0.88 -13.36
N GLU A 120 -0.45 -0.20 -12.69
CA GLU A 120 0.66 -0.86 -11.99
C GLU A 120 0.15 -1.85 -10.95
N LYS A 121 -0.91 -1.52 -10.21
CA LYS A 121 -1.55 -2.43 -9.24
C LYS A 121 -2.48 -3.47 -9.91
N GLY A 122 -2.53 -3.48 -11.24
CA GLY A 122 -3.37 -4.38 -12.03
C GLY A 122 -4.86 -4.13 -11.88
N LEU A 123 -5.30 -2.96 -11.39
CA LEU A 123 -6.69 -2.67 -11.02
C LEU A 123 -7.56 -2.19 -12.19
N LEU A 124 -6.96 -2.02 -13.38
CA LEU A 124 -7.68 -1.55 -14.56
C LEU A 124 -7.90 -2.69 -15.55
N HIS A 125 -9.07 -2.68 -16.17
CA HIS A 125 -9.38 -3.51 -17.33
C HIS A 125 -9.59 -2.60 -18.54
N PRO A 126 -8.75 -2.70 -19.59
CA PRO A 126 -8.98 -2.00 -20.85
C PRO A 126 -10.34 -2.38 -21.44
N MET A 127 -11.06 -1.40 -21.99
CA MET A 127 -12.42 -1.63 -22.47
C MET A 127 -12.46 -2.00 -23.95
N SER A 128 -13.17 -3.06 -24.28
CA SER A 128 -13.58 -3.36 -25.65
C SER A 128 -14.60 -2.34 -26.18
N SER A 129 -14.91 -2.36 -27.48
CA SER A 129 -16.00 -1.53 -28.02
C SER A 129 -17.36 -1.89 -27.42
N ALA A 130 -17.60 -3.17 -27.12
CA ALA A 130 -18.82 -3.64 -26.46
C ALA A 130 -18.93 -3.11 -25.02
N ASP A 131 -17.81 -3.08 -24.29
CA ASP A 131 -17.76 -2.48 -22.95
C ASP A 131 -18.14 -1.00 -22.98
N ARG A 132 -17.59 -0.25 -23.94
CA ARG A 132 -17.87 1.19 -24.08
C ARG A 132 -19.33 1.44 -24.44
N ALA A 133 -19.91 0.64 -25.32
CA ALA A 133 -21.33 0.75 -25.66
C ALA A 133 -22.23 0.48 -24.44
N ARG A 134 -21.91 -0.57 -23.66
CA ARG A 134 -22.63 -0.92 -22.42
C ARG A 134 -22.53 0.16 -21.35
N ALA A 135 -21.36 0.79 -21.24
CA ALA A 135 -21.09 1.87 -20.31
C ALA A 135 -22.04 3.05 -20.42
N LEU A 136 -22.38 3.41 -21.65
CA LEU A 136 -23.24 4.57 -21.94
C LEU A 136 -24.72 4.31 -21.74
N LEU A 137 -25.13 3.05 -21.61
CA LEU A 137 -26.50 2.74 -21.25
C LEU A 137 -26.81 3.09 -19.79
N ARG A 138 -25.78 3.36 -18.97
CA ARG A 138 -25.96 3.73 -17.58
C ARG A 138 -26.32 5.21 -17.42
N PRO A 139 -27.23 5.57 -16.50
CA PRO A 139 -27.59 6.97 -16.25
C PRO A 139 -26.42 7.86 -15.87
N GLU A 140 -25.50 7.35 -15.04
CA GLU A 140 -24.26 8.03 -14.62
C GLU A 140 -23.18 8.12 -15.73
N GLY A 141 -23.41 7.46 -16.86
CA GLY A 141 -22.48 7.41 -17.99
C GLY A 141 -21.15 6.75 -17.62
N TRP A 142 -20.10 7.18 -18.32
CA TRP A 142 -18.76 6.63 -18.19
C TRP A 142 -17.71 7.73 -18.12
N ARG A 143 -16.79 7.60 -17.17
CA ARG A 143 -15.73 8.58 -16.92
C ARG A 143 -14.36 7.95 -17.03
N CYS A 144 -13.42 8.71 -17.60
CA CYS A 144 -12.02 8.31 -17.68
C CYS A 144 -11.43 8.09 -16.28
N VAL A 145 -10.92 6.89 -16.01
CA VAL A 145 -10.29 6.55 -14.73
C VAL A 145 -9.04 7.38 -14.40
N ASN A 146 -8.42 8.00 -15.42
CA ASN A 146 -7.26 8.88 -15.23
C ASN A 146 -7.69 10.31 -14.87
N CYS A 147 -8.46 10.98 -15.75
CA CYS A 147 -8.74 12.40 -15.64
C CYS A 147 -10.14 12.77 -15.15
N GLY A 148 -11.05 11.80 -15.03
CA GLY A 148 -12.46 12.04 -14.71
C GLY A 148 -13.30 12.63 -15.85
N GLY A 149 -12.75 12.90 -17.02
CA GLY A 149 -13.51 13.40 -18.18
C GLY A 149 -14.56 12.40 -18.66
N ALA A 150 -15.72 12.89 -19.13
CA ALA A 150 -16.75 12.05 -19.73
C ALA A 150 -16.25 11.45 -21.05
N LEU A 151 -16.62 10.19 -21.31
CA LEU A 151 -16.21 9.42 -22.48
C LEU A 151 -17.41 8.96 -23.29
N GLY A 152 -17.28 8.93 -24.62
CA GLY A 152 -18.25 8.42 -25.58
C GLY A 152 -17.87 7.04 -26.14
N ALA A 153 -18.80 6.38 -26.85
CA ALA A 153 -18.63 4.96 -27.23
C ALA A 153 -17.53 4.78 -28.28
N ALA A 154 -17.41 5.78 -29.16
CA ALA A 154 -16.43 5.81 -30.23
C ALA A 154 -15.03 6.22 -29.74
N ASP A 155 -14.88 6.68 -28.50
CA ASP A 155 -13.60 7.14 -27.96
C ASP A 155 -12.66 5.95 -27.78
N ALA A 156 -11.73 5.78 -28.71
CA ALA A 156 -10.63 4.81 -28.60
C ALA A 156 -9.54 5.28 -27.62
N THR A 157 -9.45 6.59 -27.39
CA THR A 157 -8.63 7.24 -26.36
C THR A 157 -9.46 8.34 -25.72
N CYS A 158 -9.17 8.69 -24.47
CA CYS A 158 -9.83 9.79 -23.80
C CYS A 158 -9.51 11.11 -24.52
N PRO A 159 -10.51 11.89 -24.98
CA PRO A 159 -10.27 13.14 -25.71
C PRO A 159 -9.63 14.24 -24.84
N TRP A 160 -9.63 14.07 -23.51
CA TRP A 160 -9.14 15.06 -22.55
C TRP A 160 -7.68 14.84 -22.12
N CYS A 161 -7.25 13.58 -22.03
CA CYS A 161 -5.92 13.23 -21.52
C CYS A 161 -5.21 12.13 -22.30
N SER A 162 -5.81 11.67 -23.41
CA SER A 162 -5.32 10.60 -24.29
C SER A 162 -5.13 9.23 -23.62
N ALA A 163 -5.56 9.06 -22.36
CA ALA A 163 -5.50 7.78 -21.67
C ALA A 163 -6.40 6.75 -22.36
N VAL A 164 -5.98 5.48 -22.34
CA VAL A 164 -6.78 4.37 -22.85
C VAL A 164 -8.03 4.19 -21.98
N PRO A 165 -9.22 4.12 -22.58
CA PRO A 165 -10.46 3.63 -21.97
C PRO A 165 -10.29 2.39 -21.09
N ALA A 166 -10.63 2.52 -19.83
CA ALA A 166 -10.61 1.41 -18.88
C ALA A 166 -11.74 1.54 -17.85
N VAL A 167 -12.13 0.39 -17.29
CA VAL A 167 -12.92 0.29 -16.06
C VAL A 167 -12.04 -0.14 -14.90
N VAL A 168 -12.46 0.16 -13.67
CA VAL A 168 -11.81 -0.37 -12.46
C VAL A 168 -12.37 -1.75 -12.16
N ASP A 169 -11.51 -2.75 -11.96
CA ASP A 169 -11.86 -4.08 -11.48
C ASP A 169 -12.10 -4.00 -9.97
N VAL A 170 -13.37 -3.90 -9.57
CA VAL A 170 -13.81 -3.65 -8.18
C VAL A 170 -13.47 -4.84 -7.30
N ALA A 171 -13.60 -6.04 -7.86
CA ALA A 171 -13.35 -7.28 -7.17
C ALA A 171 -11.84 -7.44 -6.87
N ARG A 172 -10.99 -7.20 -7.87
CA ARG A 172 -9.53 -7.17 -7.68
C ARG A 172 -9.10 -6.02 -6.77
N LEU A 173 -9.77 -4.87 -6.81
CA LEU A 173 -9.55 -3.80 -5.86
C LEU A 173 -9.84 -4.27 -4.44
N ALA A 174 -11.02 -4.84 -4.17
CA ALA A 174 -11.37 -5.36 -2.85
C ALA A 174 -10.33 -6.39 -2.34
N HIS A 175 -9.89 -7.31 -3.20
CA HIS A 175 -8.83 -8.26 -2.85
C HIS A 175 -7.47 -7.59 -2.61
N ALA A 176 -7.11 -6.56 -3.37
CA ALA A 176 -5.88 -5.80 -3.16
C ALA A 176 -5.89 -4.99 -1.85
N LEU A 177 -7.07 -4.57 -1.39
CA LEU A 177 -7.24 -3.92 -0.10
C LEU A 177 -7.07 -4.91 1.07
N ASP A 178 -7.44 -6.18 0.89
CA ASP A 178 -7.42 -7.20 1.94
C ASP A 178 -6.68 -8.48 1.53
N PRO A 179 -5.35 -8.43 1.36
CA PRO A 179 -4.57 -9.60 0.94
C PRO A 179 -4.57 -10.74 1.97
N GLU A 180 -4.94 -10.46 3.23
CA GLU A 180 -4.93 -11.43 4.33
C GLU A 180 -6.33 -12.00 4.65
N GLY A 181 -7.36 -11.53 3.94
CA GLY A 181 -8.73 -12.03 4.07
C GLY A 181 -9.41 -11.64 5.39
N ALA A 182 -9.01 -10.54 6.02
CA ALA A 182 -9.63 -10.03 7.23
C ALA A 182 -11.10 -9.62 7.07
N THR A 183 -11.44 -9.15 5.88
CA THR A 183 -12.77 -8.79 5.42
C THR A 183 -13.44 -9.91 4.65
N ALA A 184 -12.86 -11.12 4.59
CA ALA A 184 -13.42 -12.24 3.83
C ALA A 184 -14.84 -12.63 4.27
N ALA A 185 -15.23 -12.33 5.52
CA ALA A 185 -16.59 -12.56 6.03
C ALA A 185 -17.56 -11.38 5.75
N HIS A 186 -17.06 -10.25 5.23
CA HIS A 186 -17.90 -9.11 4.88
C HIS A 186 -18.75 -9.45 3.65
N ALA A 187 -19.94 -8.88 3.51
CA ALA A 187 -20.85 -9.14 2.39
C ALA A 187 -20.23 -8.90 1.00
N VAL A 188 -19.21 -8.03 0.93
CA VAL A 188 -18.43 -7.79 -0.28
C VAL A 188 -17.62 -9.03 -0.73
N HIS A 189 -17.41 -9.98 0.19
CA HIS A 189 -16.58 -11.19 0.05
C HIS A 189 -17.31 -12.51 0.42
N GLU A 190 -18.62 -12.48 0.69
CA GLU A 190 -19.41 -13.54 1.37
C GLU A 190 -19.35 -14.97 0.78
N THR A 191 -18.67 -15.19 -0.35
CA THR A 191 -18.45 -16.55 -0.89
C THR A 191 -17.00 -16.78 -1.27
N GLY A 192 -16.37 -17.74 -0.59
CA GLY A 192 -14.94 -18.02 -0.65
C GLY A 192 -14.40 -18.41 -2.03
N THR A 193 -13.13 -18.07 -2.26
CA THR A 193 -12.36 -18.34 -3.48
C THR A 193 -12.16 -19.84 -3.75
N ARG A 194 -12.64 -20.32 -4.91
CA ARG A 194 -12.02 -21.43 -5.65
C ARG A 194 -11.46 -20.88 -6.95
N ALA A 195 -10.15 -21.01 -7.13
CA ALA A 195 -9.45 -20.57 -8.32
C ALA A 195 -9.82 -21.45 -9.52
N ALA A 196 -10.56 -20.88 -10.47
CA ALA A 196 -10.63 -21.30 -11.87
C ALA A 196 -11.15 -20.10 -12.69
N ALA A 197 -10.97 -20.15 -14.01
CA ALA A 197 -11.27 -19.08 -14.98
C ALA A 197 -12.51 -18.25 -14.62
N LEU A 198 -12.30 -16.93 -14.54
CA LEU A 198 -13.28 -15.86 -14.26
C LEU A 198 -14.42 -16.29 -13.34
N ALA A 199 -14.18 -16.47 -12.03
CA ALA A 199 -15.28 -16.62 -11.07
C ALA A 199 -15.68 -15.25 -10.49
N CYS A 200 -16.97 -15.05 -10.23
CA CYS A 200 -17.48 -13.91 -9.48
C CYS A 200 -16.88 -13.96 -8.07
N GLN A 201 -16.22 -12.88 -7.63
CA GLN A 201 -15.60 -12.86 -6.29
C GLN A 201 -16.62 -12.71 -5.15
N ALA A 202 -17.88 -12.40 -5.46
CA ALA A 202 -18.95 -12.30 -4.45
C ALA A 202 -19.68 -13.63 -4.23
N CYS A 203 -19.95 -14.43 -5.28
CA CYS A 203 -20.74 -15.67 -5.19
C CYS A 203 -20.02 -16.93 -5.70
N GLY A 204 -18.82 -16.81 -6.24
CA GLY A 204 -18.06 -17.93 -6.81
C GLY A 204 -18.58 -18.46 -8.15
N ALA A 205 -19.65 -17.88 -8.70
CA ALA A 205 -20.21 -18.32 -9.99
C ALA A 205 -19.22 -18.08 -11.12
N ALA A 206 -19.09 -19.05 -12.03
CA ALA A 206 -18.34 -18.85 -13.27
C ALA A 206 -18.96 -17.68 -14.06
N LEU A 207 -18.13 -16.71 -14.39
CA LEU A 207 -18.44 -15.59 -15.24
C LEU A 207 -18.18 -16.01 -16.68
N PRO A 208 -19.02 -15.56 -17.61
CA PRO A 208 -18.72 -15.71 -19.02
C PRO A 208 -17.38 -15.03 -19.35
N PRO A 209 -16.68 -15.46 -20.42
CA PRO A 209 -15.48 -14.80 -20.91
C PRO A 209 -15.76 -13.35 -21.36
N ASP A 210 -17.03 -13.02 -21.61
CA ASP A 210 -17.46 -11.67 -21.92
C ASP A 210 -17.53 -10.79 -20.66
N PRO A 211 -17.11 -9.52 -20.76
CA PRO A 211 -17.09 -8.60 -19.63
C PRO A 211 -18.52 -8.22 -19.20
N ILE A 212 -19.05 -8.91 -18.20
CA ILE A 212 -20.27 -8.48 -17.49
C ILE A 212 -19.91 -7.59 -16.31
N TRP A 213 -20.62 -6.47 -16.18
CA TRP A 213 -20.33 -5.48 -15.14
C TRP A 213 -20.94 -5.86 -13.80
N HIS A 214 -21.94 -6.74 -13.85
CA HIS A 214 -22.57 -7.36 -12.70
C HIS A 214 -22.50 -8.86 -12.87
N CYS A 215 -22.37 -9.59 -11.78
CA CYS A 215 -22.54 -11.02 -11.80
C CYS A 215 -23.99 -11.38 -12.14
N ALA A 216 -24.21 -12.19 -13.17
CA ALA A 216 -25.56 -12.66 -13.53
C ALA A 216 -26.20 -13.55 -12.45
N HIS A 217 -25.41 -14.11 -11.53
CA HIS A 217 -25.89 -14.99 -10.47
C HIS A 217 -26.31 -14.24 -9.20
N CYS A 218 -25.48 -13.32 -8.71
CA CYS A 218 -25.73 -12.61 -7.45
C CYS A 218 -25.91 -11.09 -7.60
N GLY A 219 -25.77 -10.53 -8.81
CA GLY A 219 -25.88 -9.10 -9.06
C GLY A 219 -24.68 -8.25 -8.62
N ALA A 220 -23.63 -8.85 -8.03
CA ALA A 220 -22.47 -8.10 -7.54
C ALA A 220 -21.78 -7.32 -8.66
N THR A 221 -21.44 -6.06 -8.40
CA THR A 221 -20.70 -5.24 -9.36
C THR A 221 -19.26 -5.71 -9.44
N LEU A 222 -18.82 -6.08 -10.64
CA LEU A 222 -17.49 -6.61 -10.92
C LEU A 222 -16.55 -5.51 -11.40
N THR A 223 -17.09 -4.53 -12.11
CA THR A 223 -16.33 -3.40 -12.66
C THR A 223 -17.09 -2.10 -12.49
N ALA A 224 -16.36 -1.00 -12.32
CA ALA A 224 -16.92 0.34 -12.17
C ALA A 224 -16.45 1.28 -13.29
N PRO A 225 -17.36 1.99 -13.97
CA PRO A 225 -17.08 2.94 -15.06
C PRO A 225 -16.57 4.32 -14.57
N GLY A 226 -15.69 4.31 -13.57
CA GLY A 226 -15.09 5.51 -13.00
C GLY A 226 -14.52 5.27 -11.60
N LEU A 227 -13.54 6.08 -11.23
CA LEU A 227 -12.81 5.88 -9.97
C LEU A 227 -13.67 6.18 -8.74
N ALA A 228 -14.50 7.23 -8.80
CA ALA A 228 -15.38 7.61 -7.69
C ALA A 228 -16.44 6.54 -7.40
N GLU A 229 -16.97 5.88 -8.42
CA GLU A 229 -17.91 4.77 -8.24
C GLU A 229 -17.20 3.55 -7.65
N ALA A 230 -16.03 3.18 -8.19
CA ALA A 230 -15.21 2.09 -7.65
C ALA A 230 -14.92 2.28 -6.16
N HIS A 231 -14.47 3.48 -5.78
CA HIS A 231 -14.19 3.84 -4.39
C HIS A 231 -15.43 3.71 -3.49
N ARG A 232 -16.60 4.20 -3.93
CA ARG A 232 -17.85 4.06 -3.15
C ARG A 232 -18.21 2.60 -2.90
N GLN A 233 -18.03 1.73 -3.89
CA GLN A 233 -18.39 0.32 -3.78
C GLN A 233 -17.52 -0.45 -2.78
N VAL A 234 -16.22 -0.12 -2.70
CA VAL A 234 -15.30 -0.75 -1.73
C VAL A 234 -15.20 0.02 -0.40
N GLY A 235 -15.76 1.23 -0.31
CA GLY A 235 -15.65 2.09 0.87
C GLY A 235 -16.21 1.47 2.15
N ALA A 236 -17.22 0.60 2.04
CA ALA A 236 -17.78 -0.13 3.17
C ALA A 236 -16.77 -1.07 3.87
N LEU A 237 -15.70 -1.49 3.17
CA LEU A 237 -14.62 -2.29 3.75
C LEU A 237 -13.74 -1.50 4.72
N GLY A 238 -13.74 -0.16 4.64
CA GLY A 238 -12.81 0.71 5.36
C GLY A 238 -12.70 0.43 6.86
N PRO A 239 -13.80 0.41 7.63
CA PRO A 239 -13.75 0.13 9.07
C PRO A 239 -13.16 -1.26 9.39
N ALA A 240 -13.50 -2.29 8.62
CA ALA A 240 -12.99 -3.64 8.83
C ALA A 240 -11.50 -3.76 8.50
N LEU A 241 -11.07 -3.11 7.40
CA LEU A 241 -9.66 -3.00 7.02
C LEU A 241 -8.82 -2.30 8.10
N GLN A 242 -9.34 -1.20 8.65
CA GLN A 242 -8.66 -0.44 9.70
C GLN A 242 -8.54 -1.27 10.99
N ALA A 243 -9.63 -1.89 11.44
CA ALA A 243 -9.63 -2.74 12.63
C ALA A 243 -8.62 -3.89 12.50
N HIS A 244 -8.53 -4.52 11.32
CA HIS A 244 -7.53 -5.56 11.06
C HIS A 244 -6.09 -5.02 11.00
N ALA A 245 -5.87 -3.84 10.43
CA ALA A 245 -4.55 -3.23 10.39
C ALA A 245 -4.02 -2.90 11.79
N GLU A 246 -4.90 -2.42 12.69
CA GLU A 246 -4.58 -2.12 14.09
C GLU A 246 -4.39 -3.38 14.92
N ARG A 247 -5.29 -4.35 14.75
CA ARG A 247 -5.28 -5.59 15.52
C ARG A 247 -5.52 -6.81 14.61
N PRO A 248 -4.47 -7.32 13.95
CA PRO A 248 -4.60 -8.47 13.09
C PRO A 248 -5.07 -9.71 13.85
N ALA A 249 -5.86 -10.56 13.19
CA ALA A 249 -6.26 -11.84 13.77
C ALA A 249 -5.04 -12.71 14.17
N PRO A 250 -5.11 -13.48 15.27
CA PRO A 250 -3.96 -14.29 15.74
C PRO A 250 -3.40 -15.24 14.67
N ARG A 251 -4.26 -15.83 13.83
CA ARG A 251 -3.84 -16.69 12.71
C ARG A 251 -2.97 -15.94 11.70
N VAL A 252 -3.31 -14.69 11.39
CA VAL A 252 -2.53 -13.84 10.48
C VAL A 252 -1.19 -13.49 11.11
N VAL A 253 -1.15 -13.15 12.40
CA VAL A 253 0.09 -12.93 13.13
C VAL A 253 1.00 -14.17 13.08
N GLN A 254 0.44 -15.36 13.33
CA GLN A 254 1.18 -16.63 13.24
C GLN A 254 1.74 -16.87 11.84
N GLN A 255 0.95 -16.64 10.79
CA GLN A 255 1.41 -16.77 9.41
C GLN A 255 2.55 -15.81 9.08
N ARG A 256 2.45 -14.55 9.51
CA ARG A 256 3.53 -13.55 9.33
C ARG A 256 4.81 -13.97 10.03
N LEU A 257 4.72 -14.44 11.28
CA LEU A 257 5.87 -14.95 12.03
C LEU A 257 6.50 -16.17 11.34
N ALA A 258 5.69 -17.11 10.88
CA ALA A 258 6.16 -18.30 10.15
C ALA A 258 6.83 -17.95 8.82
N ALA A 259 6.34 -16.94 8.09
CA ALA A 259 6.98 -16.47 6.86
C ALA A 259 8.35 -15.81 7.10
N GLN A 260 8.53 -15.18 8.26
CA GLN A 260 9.78 -14.49 8.62
C GLN A 260 10.81 -15.38 9.31
N SER A 261 10.40 -16.49 9.94
CA SER A 261 11.28 -17.33 10.77
C SER A 261 12.54 -17.79 10.03
N ALA A 262 12.39 -18.33 8.82
CA ALA A 262 13.53 -18.79 8.02
C ALA A 262 14.52 -17.66 7.67
N GLY A 263 14.04 -16.43 7.54
CA GLY A 263 14.90 -15.26 7.32
C GLY A 263 15.67 -14.86 8.57
N LEU A 264 15.00 -14.87 9.73
CA LEU A 264 15.59 -14.57 11.03
C LEU A 264 16.63 -15.62 11.44
N ASP A 265 16.37 -16.89 11.15
CA ASP A 265 17.31 -17.97 11.45
C ASP A 265 18.59 -17.82 10.62
N ARG A 266 18.47 -17.53 9.31
CA ARG A 266 19.64 -17.19 8.47
C ARG A 266 20.40 -15.96 8.98
N GLN A 267 19.71 -14.96 9.52
CA GLN A 267 20.37 -13.79 10.10
C GLN A 267 21.12 -14.15 11.39
N ARG A 268 20.53 -14.97 12.26
CA ARG A 268 21.16 -15.47 13.48
C ARG A 268 22.40 -16.30 13.17
N GLU A 269 22.33 -17.21 12.20
CA GLU A 269 23.47 -18.00 11.73
C GLU A 269 24.60 -17.11 11.22
N ARG A 270 24.28 -16.09 10.40
CA ARG A 270 25.27 -15.11 9.92
C ARG A 270 25.88 -14.30 11.06
N ALA A 271 25.09 -13.86 12.02
CA ALA A 271 25.57 -13.13 13.19
C ALA A 271 26.51 -14.00 14.03
N ALA A 272 26.15 -15.26 14.28
CA ALA A 272 26.99 -16.22 15.00
C ALA A 272 28.31 -16.50 14.27
N ALA A 273 28.28 -16.64 12.94
CA ALA A 273 29.49 -16.81 12.14
C ALA A 273 30.41 -15.59 12.19
N MET A 274 29.85 -14.37 12.08
CA MET A 274 30.62 -13.13 12.22
C MET A 274 31.24 -12.98 13.61
N GLN A 275 30.49 -13.36 14.66
CA GLN A 275 31.01 -13.34 16.03
C GLN A 275 32.17 -14.32 16.20
N ALA A 276 32.02 -15.57 15.72
CA ALA A 276 33.07 -16.59 15.78
C ALA A 276 34.35 -16.16 15.04
N GLU A 277 34.22 -15.51 13.88
CA GLU A 277 35.36 -14.96 13.13
C GLU A 277 36.04 -13.80 13.89
N ALA A 278 35.25 -12.93 14.54
CA ALA A 278 35.78 -11.85 15.36
C ALA A 278 36.53 -12.38 16.59
N ASP A 279 35.97 -13.36 17.29
CA ASP A 279 36.58 -14.02 18.46
C ASP A 279 37.91 -14.70 18.06
N ALA A 280 37.92 -15.42 16.94
CA ALA A 280 39.13 -16.05 16.40
C ALA A 280 40.24 -15.03 16.05
N ARG A 281 39.88 -13.85 15.52
CA ARG A 281 40.84 -12.78 15.19
C ARG A 281 41.38 -12.03 16.39
N SER A 282 40.56 -11.87 17.42
CA SER A 282 40.90 -11.09 18.62
C SER A 282 41.68 -11.88 19.66
N GLY A 283 41.84 -13.20 19.48
CA GLY A 283 42.57 -14.07 20.42
C GLY A 283 41.93 -14.19 21.80
N HIS A 284 40.79 -13.53 22.01
CA HIS A 284 39.99 -13.58 23.23
C HIS A 284 38.79 -14.48 22.98
N HIS A 285 38.89 -15.74 23.41
CA HIS A 285 37.72 -16.48 23.83
C HIS A 285 37.12 -15.72 25.01
N LEU A 286 36.07 -14.92 24.77
CA LEU A 286 35.18 -14.52 25.83
C LEU A 286 34.45 -15.80 26.26
N GLU A 287 34.97 -16.46 27.29
CA GLU A 287 34.18 -17.47 27.99
C GLU A 287 32.85 -16.82 28.37
N PRO A 288 31.72 -17.53 28.19
CA PRO A 288 30.45 -17.04 28.69
C PRO A 288 30.64 -16.84 30.19
N VAL A 289 30.72 -15.60 30.64
CA VAL A 289 30.76 -15.30 32.06
C VAL A 289 29.38 -15.68 32.58
N GLU A 290 29.25 -16.93 33.02
CA GLU A 290 28.23 -17.34 33.96
C GLU A 290 28.44 -16.44 35.18
N HIS A 291 27.77 -15.29 35.18
CA HIS A 291 27.42 -14.62 36.42
C HIS A 291 26.39 -15.51 37.10
N GLY A 292 26.84 -16.68 37.58
CA GLY A 292 26.21 -17.38 38.67
C GLY A 292 26.24 -16.41 39.84
N LEU A 293 25.18 -15.62 39.98
CA LEU A 293 24.83 -15.07 41.28
C LEU A 293 24.69 -16.29 42.19
N ASP A 294 25.73 -16.56 42.97
CA ASP A 294 25.71 -17.57 44.01
C ASP A 294 24.67 -17.16 45.06
N MET A 295 23.43 -17.57 44.82
CA MET A 295 22.30 -17.41 45.74
C MET A 295 22.51 -18.17 47.05
N GLY A 296 23.56 -19.00 47.17
CA GLY A 296 24.02 -19.62 48.41
C GLY A 296 24.71 -18.63 49.34
N ALA A 297 25.53 -17.71 48.82
CA ALA A 297 26.19 -16.66 49.60
C ALA A 297 25.20 -15.61 50.14
N LEU A 298 24.06 -15.40 49.45
CA LEU A 298 22.98 -14.54 49.93
C LEU A 298 22.14 -15.18 51.07
N ARG A 299 22.19 -16.50 51.24
CA ARG A 299 21.49 -17.22 52.32
C ARG A 299 22.25 -17.26 53.65
N SER A 300 23.56 -17.00 53.63
CA SER A 300 24.40 -16.93 54.84
C SER A 300 24.53 -15.51 55.42
N LEU A 301 23.96 -14.51 54.76
CA LEU A 301 23.93 -13.15 55.26
C LEU A 301 22.96 -13.03 56.46
N PRO A 302 23.37 -12.41 57.57
CA PRO A 302 22.51 -12.18 58.71
C PRO A 302 21.34 -11.26 58.30
N ARG A 303 20.14 -11.51 58.86
CA ARG A 303 18.87 -10.88 58.42
C ARG A 303 18.91 -9.33 58.37
N TRP A 304 19.81 -8.69 59.11
CA TRP A 304 20.00 -7.23 59.09
C TRP A 304 20.63 -6.70 57.79
N ALA A 305 21.40 -7.52 57.06
CA ALA A 305 22.03 -7.12 55.80
C ALA A 305 20.99 -6.90 54.67
N ALA A 306 19.90 -7.67 54.68
CA ALA A 306 18.78 -7.47 53.75
C ALA A 306 18.04 -6.14 53.98
N TRP A 307 17.95 -5.69 55.24
CA TRP A 307 17.36 -4.40 55.58
C TRP A 307 18.21 -3.22 55.10
N LEU A 308 19.54 -3.31 55.20
CA LEU A 308 20.43 -2.26 54.70
C LEU A 308 20.41 -2.16 53.17
N LEU A 309 20.39 -3.29 52.47
CA LEU A 309 20.23 -3.31 51.00
C LEU A 309 18.88 -2.74 50.56
N GLY A 310 17.80 -3.06 51.28
CA GLY A 310 16.48 -2.47 51.05
C GLY A 310 16.46 -0.95 51.29
N ALA A 311 17.05 -0.48 52.39
CA ALA A 311 17.14 0.96 52.69
C ALA A 311 17.98 1.73 51.66
N LEU A 312 19.07 1.13 51.18
CA LEU A 312 19.95 1.73 50.18
C LEU A 312 19.27 1.83 48.80
N LEU A 313 18.48 0.82 48.42
CA LEU A 313 17.65 0.85 47.21
C LEU A 313 16.53 1.91 47.29
N VAL A 314 15.90 2.07 48.46
CA VAL A 314 14.89 3.12 48.67
C VAL A 314 15.52 4.52 48.61
N LEU A 315 16.71 4.70 49.17
CA LEU A 315 17.45 5.96 49.08
C LEU A 315 17.91 6.28 47.64
N LEU A 316 18.35 5.27 46.88
CA LEU A 316 18.71 5.43 45.48
C LEU A 316 17.50 5.74 44.59
N TRP A 317 16.34 5.14 44.88
CA TRP A 317 15.09 5.42 44.17
C TRP A 317 14.53 6.82 44.46
N TRP A 318 14.90 7.42 45.59
CA TRP A 318 14.54 8.81 45.91
C TRP A 318 15.48 9.85 45.28
N TRP A 319 16.59 9.42 44.69
CA TRP A 319 17.62 10.30 44.12
C TRP A 319 17.58 10.36 42.58
N PHE A 320 16.74 9.55 41.94
CA PHE A 320 16.48 9.51 40.48
C PHE A 320 15.02 9.88 40.20
#